data_AF-A0A7R9D825-F1
#
_entry.id   AF-A0A7R9D825-F1
#
_cell.length_a   1.000
_cell.length_b   1.000
_cell.length_c   1.000
_cell.angle_alpha   90.00
_cell.angle_beta   90.00
_cell.angle_gamma   90.00
#
_symmetry.space_group_name_H-M   'P 1'
#
loop_
_entity.id
_entity.type
_entity.pdbx_description
1 polymer ?
#
loop_
_entity_poly.entity_id
_entity_poly.type
_entity_poly.pdbx_seq_one_letter_code
_entity_poly.pdbx_strand_id
1 'polypeptide(L)'
;MCILFLYTKPMVEDGEYRVILASNRDENYTRPAQPLATWIDNPVIMGGRDMEPGKEGGTWLAMGLHGRISILLNILQGKSPLNKGRNHELGKPLQKVTVGKTKFQEIVQMFGTEKLKEDLIEHLLLLLKSKDRHYPDPFLDQAAPHMSAELKEKMSSIFVRVPEKHFGTSFAEEDNLLRTQTLIFVGKDNIAEYHEWTMNEPIEIENPVWAHNMLSQTQRGPVSWRRWRLYTGFVSLEGGGIEERW
;
A
#
# COMPACT_ATOMS: atom_id res chain seq x y z
N MET A 1 2.51 0.30 -9.65
CA MET A 1 1.32 1.09 -9.25
C MET A 1 1.06 0.75 -7.79
N CYS A 2 1.08 1.74 -6.89
CA CYS A 2 0.79 1.48 -5.47
C CYS A 2 -0.63 0.94 -5.29
N ILE A 3 -0.79 -0.02 -4.39
CA ILE A 3 -2.09 -0.59 -4.00
C ILE A 3 -2.23 -0.42 -2.48
N LEU A 4 -3.48 -0.25 -2.05
CA LEU A 4 -3.90 -0.22 -0.65
C LEU A 4 -4.99 -1.25 -0.44
N PHE A 5 -4.80 -2.10 0.56
CA PHE A 5 -5.85 -2.91 1.16
C PHE A 5 -6.14 -2.38 2.56
N LEU A 6 -7.41 -2.31 2.93
CA LEU A 6 -7.82 -1.85 4.24
C LEU A 6 -9.02 -2.66 4.72
N TYR A 7 -8.93 -3.08 5.95
CA TYR A 7 -10.00 -3.68 6.71
C TYR A 7 -10.37 -2.75 7.84
N THR A 8 -11.67 -2.57 8.08
CA THR A 8 -12.17 -1.81 9.22
C THR A 8 -13.29 -2.54 9.93
N LYS A 9 -13.15 -2.71 11.25
CA LYS A 9 -14.20 -3.27 12.12
C LYS A 9 -14.48 -2.27 13.26
N PRO A 10 -15.62 -1.56 13.23
CA PRO A 10 -15.92 -0.51 14.23
C PRO A 10 -16.08 -1.03 15.66
N MET A 11 -16.52 -2.27 15.83
CA MET A 11 -16.72 -2.92 17.12
C MET A 11 -15.97 -4.23 17.12
N VAL A 12 -14.97 -4.35 18.00
CA VAL A 12 -14.05 -5.48 18.07
C VAL A 12 -14.00 -6.05 19.48
N GLU A 13 -13.76 -7.34 19.56
CA GLU A 13 -13.46 -8.03 20.81
C GLU A 13 -11.98 -7.89 21.18
N ASP A 14 -11.61 -8.34 22.38
CA ASP A 14 -10.21 -8.36 22.81
C ASP A 14 -9.40 -9.29 21.88
N GLY A 15 -8.23 -8.82 21.43
CA GLY A 15 -7.38 -9.56 20.49
C GLY A 15 -7.79 -9.46 19.01
N GLU A 16 -8.79 -8.65 18.67
CA GLU A 16 -9.17 -8.35 17.28
C GLU A 16 -8.72 -6.94 16.85
N TYR A 17 -8.47 -6.78 15.54
CA TYR A 17 -8.09 -5.49 14.97
C TYR A 17 -9.31 -4.66 14.52
N ARG A 18 -9.33 -3.39 14.92
CA ARG A 18 -10.22 -2.36 14.36
C ARG A 18 -9.81 -1.96 12.95
N VAL A 19 -8.50 -1.90 12.69
CA VAL A 19 -7.93 -1.53 11.41
C VAL A 19 -6.80 -2.47 11.06
N ILE A 20 -6.82 -2.98 9.83
CA ILE A 20 -5.65 -3.63 9.20
C ILE A 20 -5.45 -2.95 7.86
N LEU A 21 -4.32 -2.28 7.70
CA LEU A 21 -3.92 -1.61 6.47
C LEU A 21 -2.70 -2.33 5.90
N ALA A 22 -2.71 -2.60 4.59
CA ALA A 22 -1.55 -3.13 3.87
C ALA A 22 -1.35 -2.35 2.57
N SER A 23 -0.14 -1.85 2.33
CA SER A 23 0.16 -1.09 1.12
C SER A 23 1.57 -1.35 0.59
N ASN A 24 1.70 -1.41 -0.73
CA ASN A 24 2.98 -1.39 -1.44
C ASN A 24 3.21 -0.04 -2.11
N ARG A 25 4.46 0.44 -2.04
CA ARG A 25 4.93 1.56 -2.84
C ARG A 25 5.73 1.04 -4.03
N ASP A 26 5.07 0.98 -5.18
CA ASP A 26 5.73 0.70 -6.45
C ASP A 26 6.29 2.01 -7.04
N GLU A 27 7.59 2.20 -6.93
CA GLU A 27 8.29 3.40 -7.38
C GLU A 27 9.65 3.02 -8.01
N ASN A 28 10.33 3.98 -8.64
CA ASN A 28 11.70 3.81 -9.12
C ASN A 28 12.60 3.31 -7.99
N TYR A 29 13.39 2.28 -8.32
CA TYR A 29 14.24 1.59 -7.35
C TYR A 29 15.24 2.52 -6.68
N THR A 30 15.92 3.33 -7.47
CA THR A 30 16.96 4.27 -7.01
C THR A 30 16.41 5.51 -6.33
N ARG A 31 15.07 5.65 -6.21
CA ARG A 31 14.47 6.83 -5.60
C ARG A 31 14.74 6.81 -4.09
N PRO A 32 15.50 7.77 -3.58
CA PRO A 32 15.89 7.74 -2.19
C PRO A 32 14.69 8.10 -1.30
N ALA A 33 14.63 7.48 -0.13
CA ALA A 33 13.56 7.72 0.83
C ALA A 33 14.05 7.52 2.27
N GLN A 34 13.66 8.43 3.15
CA GLN A 34 13.83 8.25 4.57
C GLN A 34 12.82 7.20 5.08
N PRO A 35 13.26 6.24 5.90
CA PRO A 35 12.36 5.25 6.49
C PRO A 35 11.34 5.88 7.42
N LEU A 36 10.33 5.09 7.79
CA LEU A 36 9.36 5.38 8.83
C LEU A 36 10.04 5.95 10.07
N ALA A 37 9.73 7.21 10.35
CA ALA A 37 10.15 7.92 11.55
C ALA A 37 9.05 8.92 11.95
N THR A 38 9.13 9.40 13.19
CA THR A 38 8.42 10.63 13.58
C THR A 38 9.10 11.80 12.89
N TRP A 39 8.32 12.66 12.23
CA TRP A 39 8.85 13.78 11.46
C TRP A 39 9.45 14.84 12.39
N ILE A 40 10.69 15.27 12.11
CA ILE A 40 11.43 16.25 12.93
C ILE A 40 10.73 17.62 12.92
N ASP A 41 10.29 18.05 11.73
CA ASP A 41 9.58 19.29 11.47
C ASP A 41 8.10 19.24 11.91
N ASN A 42 7.54 18.04 12.10
CA ASN A 42 6.18 17.89 12.62
C ASN A 42 6.02 16.62 13.47
N PRO A 43 6.36 16.67 14.77
CA PRO A 43 6.39 15.49 15.64
C PRO A 43 5.03 14.81 15.91
N VAL A 44 3.94 15.33 15.32
CA VAL A 44 2.62 14.69 15.40
C VAL A 44 2.33 13.77 14.21
N ILE A 45 3.28 13.62 13.28
CA ILE A 45 3.17 12.81 12.07
C ILE A 45 4.29 11.78 12.03
N MET A 46 3.93 10.56 11.65
CA MET A 46 4.85 9.46 11.38
C MET A 46 4.64 8.96 9.95
N GLY A 47 5.73 8.65 9.26
CA GLY A 47 5.71 8.08 7.93
C GLY A 47 7.05 8.26 7.23
N GLY A 48 7.31 7.50 6.18
CA GLY A 48 8.50 7.71 5.36
C GLY A 48 8.45 9.05 4.60
N ARG A 49 9.63 9.59 4.27
CA ARG A 49 9.78 10.85 3.52
C ARG A 49 10.50 10.59 2.21
N ASP A 50 10.03 11.25 1.15
CA ASP A 50 10.72 11.29 -0.13
C ASP A 50 11.99 12.14 0.00
N MET A 51 13.10 11.61 -0.50
CA MET A 51 14.40 12.29 -0.51
C MET A 51 14.89 12.56 -1.94
N GLU A 52 14.06 12.28 -2.95
CA GLU A 52 14.38 12.57 -4.35
C GLU A 52 14.63 14.08 -4.53
N PRO A 53 15.73 14.48 -5.20
CA PRO A 53 16.03 15.88 -5.48
C PRO A 53 14.86 16.63 -6.12
N GLY A 54 14.43 17.73 -5.49
CA GLY A 54 13.30 18.55 -5.92
C GLY A 54 11.92 18.03 -5.50
N LYS A 55 11.85 16.95 -4.72
CA LYS A 55 10.61 16.39 -4.15
C LYS A 55 10.74 16.10 -2.65
N GLU A 56 11.78 16.61 -2.02
CA GLU A 56 12.12 16.36 -0.62
C GLU A 56 10.97 16.75 0.30
N GLY A 57 10.73 15.94 1.33
CA GLY A 57 9.65 16.17 2.29
C GLY A 57 8.28 15.70 1.81
N GLY A 58 8.13 15.21 0.57
CA GLY A 58 6.95 14.46 0.17
C GLY A 58 6.75 13.19 1.01
N THR A 59 5.56 12.61 0.96
CA THR A 59 5.27 11.30 1.58
C THR A 59 4.27 10.52 0.74
N TRP A 60 4.37 9.20 0.76
CA TRP A 60 3.41 8.31 0.11
C TRP A 60 2.36 7.79 1.10
N LEU A 61 2.71 7.66 2.38
CA LEU A 61 1.82 7.25 3.46
C LEU A 61 2.30 7.87 4.76
N ALA A 62 1.38 8.49 5.49
CA ALA A 62 1.65 9.01 6.82
C ALA A 62 0.45 8.83 7.76
N MET A 63 0.73 8.73 9.05
CA MET A 63 -0.24 8.64 10.13
C MET A 63 0.04 9.74 11.16
N GLY A 64 -1.00 10.48 11.53
CA GLY A 64 -0.93 11.46 12.62
C GLY A 64 -1.38 10.88 13.96
N LEU A 65 -0.98 11.49 15.08
CA LEU A 65 -1.30 11.06 16.46
C LEU A 65 -2.81 10.97 16.80
N HIS A 66 -3.67 11.52 15.95
CA HIS A 66 -5.11 11.61 16.14
C HIS A 66 -5.89 10.60 15.27
N GLY A 67 -5.26 9.50 14.86
CA GLY A 67 -5.90 8.44 14.07
C GLY A 67 -6.11 8.77 12.60
N ARG A 68 -5.53 9.88 12.11
CA ARG A 68 -5.65 10.27 10.70
C ARG A 68 -4.54 9.64 9.89
N ILE A 69 -4.90 8.75 8.96
CA ILE A 69 -4.00 8.17 7.96
C ILE A 69 -4.22 8.88 6.63
N SER A 70 -3.15 9.21 5.93
CA SER A 70 -3.17 9.77 4.58
C SER A 70 -2.26 8.96 3.69
N ILE A 71 -2.69 8.71 2.46
CA ILE A 71 -1.98 7.91 1.47
C ILE A 71 -2.12 8.54 0.09
N LEU A 72 -1.04 8.48 -0.68
CA LEU A 72 -1.02 8.91 -2.07
C LEU A 72 -1.14 7.68 -3.00
N LEU A 73 -2.28 7.58 -3.67
CA LEU A 73 -2.54 6.57 -4.69
C LEU A 73 -2.61 7.22 -6.06
N ASN A 74 -2.04 6.56 -7.08
CA ASN A 74 -2.11 7.01 -8.46
C ASN A 74 -3.45 6.62 -9.09
N ILE A 75 -4.50 7.38 -8.78
CA ILE A 75 -5.86 7.20 -9.31
C ILE A 75 -6.26 8.44 -10.12
N LEU A 76 -6.80 8.24 -11.31
CA LEU A 76 -7.21 9.33 -12.20
C LEU A 76 -8.64 9.77 -11.85
N GLN A 77 -8.79 10.98 -11.31
CA GLN A 77 -10.06 11.70 -11.42
C GLN A 77 -10.11 12.40 -12.78
N GLY A 78 -10.99 11.94 -13.68
CA GLY A 78 -11.56 12.66 -14.82
C GLY A 78 -10.67 13.58 -15.70
N LYS A 79 -10.60 13.24 -16.99
CA LYS A 79 -10.29 14.11 -18.16
C LYS A 79 -8.95 14.87 -18.25
N SER A 80 -7.89 14.50 -17.53
CA SER A 80 -6.55 14.97 -17.95
C SER A 80 -5.97 14.07 -19.06
N PRO A 81 -5.71 14.58 -20.27
CA PRO A 81 -5.15 13.79 -21.36
C PRO A 81 -3.67 13.41 -21.15
N LEU A 82 -3.01 13.94 -20.11
CA LEU A 82 -1.56 13.84 -19.92
C LEU A 82 -1.09 12.59 -19.15
N ASN A 83 -2.00 11.81 -18.54
CA ASN A 83 -1.65 10.64 -17.71
C ASN A 83 -2.40 9.35 -18.09
N LYS A 84 -2.82 9.20 -19.35
CA LYS A 84 -3.49 7.97 -19.82
C LYS A 84 -2.49 6.81 -19.89
N GLY A 85 -2.63 5.83 -19.00
CA GLY A 85 -1.90 4.56 -19.08
C GLY A 85 -1.28 4.04 -17.78
N ARG A 86 -1.36 4.77 -16.66
CA ARG A 86 -0.76 4.34 -15.38
C ARG A 86 -1.71 4.31 -14.18
N ASN A 87 -2.98 4.71 -14.35
CA ASN A 87 -3.90 4.98 -13.23
C ASN A 87 -5.28 4.30 -13.44
N HIS A 88 -5.93 3.95 -12.34
CA HIS A 88 -7.28 3.36 -12.31
C HIS A 88 -8.38 4.44 -12.47
N GLU A 89 -9.44 4.14 -13.22
CA GLU A 89 -10.68 4.93 -13.32
C GLU A 89 -11.70 4.40 -12.30
N LEU A 90 -12.35 5.29 -11.54
CA LEU A 90 -13.34 4.91 -10.52
C LEU A 90 -14.46 4.04 -11.13
N GLY A 91 -14.83 2.96 -10.45
CA GLY A 91 -15.84 1.99 -10.92
C GLY A 91 -15.35 0.96 -11.94
N LYS A 92 -14.05 0.93 -12.28
CA LYS A 92 -13.45 -0.02 -13.25
C LYS A 92 -12.21 -0.70 -12.68
N PRO A 93 -12.35 -1.56 -11.64
CA PRO A 93 -11.21 -2.12 -10.93
C PRO A 93 -10.41 -3.04 -11.85
N LEU A 94 -9.09 -2.81 -11.91
CA LEU A 94 -8.19 -3.75 -12.56
C LEU A 94 -8.31 -5.11 -11.87
N GLN A 95 -8.18 -6.20 -12.63
CA GLN A 95 -8.33 -7.57 -12.12
C GLN A 95 -7.41 -7.84 -10.93
N LYS A 96 -6.19 -7.32 -10.95
CA LYS A 96 -5.24 -7.42 -9.83
C LYS A 96 -5.75 -6.84 -8.52
N VAL A 97 -6.55 -5.78 -8.58
CA VAL A 97 -7.15 -5.15 -7.40
C VAL A 97 -8.25 -6.05 -6.87
N THR A 98 -9.09 -6.59 -7.75
CA THR A 98 -10.16 -7.53 -7.39
C THR A 98 -9.62 -8.84 -6.80
N VAL A 99 -8.61 -9.44 -7.43
CA VAL A 99 -7.96 -10.66 -6.91
C VAL A 99 -7.23 -10.36 -5.60
N GLY A 100 -6.49 -9.25 -5.53
CA GLY A 100 -5.81 -8.83 -4.31
C GLY A 100 -6.77 -8.59 -3.15
N LYS A 101 -7.96 -8.02 -3.41
CA LYS A 101 -9.04 -7.87 -2.43
C LYS A 101 -9.47 -9.21 -1.87
N THR A 102 -9.75 -10.20 -2.73
CA THR A 102 -10.17 -11.53 -2.29
C THR A 102 -9.10 -12.19 -1.43
N LYS A 103 -7.83 -12.18 -1.87
CA LYS A 103 -6.72 -12.73 -1.10
C LYS A 103 -6.55 -12.01 0.25
N PHE A 104 -6.66 -10.68 0.26
CA PHE A 104 -6.60 -9.90 1.51
C PHE A 104 -7.74 -10.27 2.47
N GLN A 105 -8.96 -10.43 1.96
CA GLN A 105 -10.11 -10.89 2.75
C GLN A 105 -9.84 -12.25 3.39
N GLU A 106 -9.35 -13.21 2.62
CA GLU A 106 -9.02 -14.56 3.09
C GLU A 106 -7.93 -14.50 4.17
N ILE A 107 -6.87 -13.71 3.96
CA ILE A 107 -5.79 -13.53 4.94
C ILE A 107 -6.32 -12.95 6.26
N VAL A 108 -7.13 -11.88 6.19
CA VAL A 108 -7.72 -11.27 7.39
C VAL A 108 -8.69 -12.24 8.07
N GLN A 109 -9.45 -13.04 7.33
CA GLN A 109 -10.36 -14.03 7.89
C GLN A 109 -9.62 -15.15 8.63
N MET A 110 -8.47 -15.60 8.09
CA MET A 110 -7.68 -16.68 8.68
C MET A 110 -6.80 -16.21 9.84
N PHE A 111 -6.19 -15.02 9.73
CA PHE A 111 -5.10 -14.58 10.62
C PHE A 111 -5.36 -13.23 11.31
N GLY A 112 -6.52 -12.58 11.11
CA GLY A 112 -6.82 -11.20 11.52
C GLY A 112 -6.98 -10.94 13.02
N THR A 113 -6.21 -11.63 13.88
CA THR A 113 -6.20 -11.48 15.34
C THR A 113 -4.80 -11.20 15.84
N GLU A 114 -4.68 -10.56 17.01
CA GLU A 114 -3.40 -10.29 17.66
C GLU A 114 -2.62 -11.58 17.98
N LYS A 115 -3.32 -12.68 18.25
CA LYS A 115 -2.72 -13.99 18.51
C LYS A 115 -1.97 -14.56 17.29
N LEU A 116 -2.45 -14.28 16.09
CA LEU A 116 -1.89 -14.77 14.82
C LEU A 116 -1.14 -13.67 14.06
N LYS A 117 -0.62 -12.66 14.78
CA LYS A 117 -0.04 -11.47 14.17
C LYS A 117 1.17 -11.76 13.28
N GLU A 118 2.02 -12.71 13.67
CA GLU A 118 3.20 -13.08 12.88
C GLU A 118 2.78 -13.69 11.53
N ASP A 119 1.87 -14.66 11.56
CA ASP A 119 1.28 -15.25 10.35
C ASP A 119 0.56 -14.20 9.50
N LEU A 120 -0.19 -13.29 10.14
CA LEU A 120 -0.88 -12.19 9.45
C LEU A 120 0.12 -11.28 8.71
N ILE A 121 1.20 -10.87 9.38
CA ILE A 121 2.25 -10.04 8.76
C ILE A 121 2.87 -10.79 7.58
N GLU A 122 3.26 -12.05 7.76
CA GLU A 122 3.86 -12.86 6.71
C GLU A 122 2.97 -12.94 5.47
N HIS A 123 1.70 -13.33 5.64
CA HIS A 123 0.78 -13.51 4.53
C HIS A 123 0.41 -12.19 3.85
N LEU A 124 0.28 -11.09 4.60
CA LEU A 124 0.09 -9.76 4.02
C LEU A 124 1.32 -9.33 3.19
N LEU A 125 2.54 -9.59 3.66
CA LEU A 125 3.75 -9.30 2.90
C LEU A 125 3.83 -10.15 1.63
N LEU A 126 3.47 -11.44 1.69
CA LEU A 126 3.39 -12.32 0.51
C LEU A 126 2.39 -11.79 -0.52
N LEU A 127 1.21 -11.33 -0.07
CA LEU A 127 0.23 -10.68 -0.93
C LEU A 127 0.81 -9.43 -1.61
N LEU A 128 1.40 -8.52 -0.84
CA LEU A 128 1.97 -7.28 -1.37
C LEU A 128 3.10 -7.53 -2.36
N LYS A 129 3.85 -8.63 -2.19
CA LYS A 129 4.95 -9.07 -3.07
C LYS A 129 4.50 -9.92 -4.26
N SER A 130 3.20 -10.20 -4.41
CA SER A 130 2.69 -11.11 -5.44
C SER A 130 3.01 -10.60 -6.85
N LYS A 131 3.71 -11.46 -7.61
CA LYS A 131 4.11 -11.24 -9.01
C LYS A 131 3.10 -11.81 -10.01
N ASP A 132 1.99 -12.39 -9.52
CA ASP A 132 0.95 -12.98 -10.34
C ASP A 132 0.42 -11.94 -11.33
N ARG A 133 0.39 -12.29 -12.61
CA ARG A 133 -0.05 -11.38 -13.68
C ARG A 133 -1.52 -11.65 -13.96
N HIS A 134 -2.34 -10.62 -13.88
CA HIS A 134 -3.79 -10.70 -14.12
C HIS A 134 -4.14 -10.05 -15.46
N TYR A 135 -3.51 -10.54 -16.55
CA TYR A 135 -3.78 -10.15 -17.94
C TYR A 135 -4.30 -11.38 -18.71
N PRO A 136 -5.27 -11.26 -19.65
CA PRO A 136 -5.89 -10.04 -20.17
C PRO A 136 -6.78 -9.31 -19.16
N ASP A 137 -6.72 -7.97 -19.17
CA ASP A 137 -7.55 -7.09 -18.33
C ASP A 137 -8.21 -6.02 -19.21
N PRO A 138 -9.55 -6.04 -19.38
CA PRO A 138 -10.24 -5.14 -20.29
C PRO A 138 -10.13 -3.67 -19.88
N PHE A 139 -10.04 -3.38 -18.58
CA PHE A 139 -9.88 -2.02 -18.08
C PHE A 139 -8.45 -1.53 -18.23
N LEU A 140 -7.46 -2.42 -18.10
CA LEU A 140 -6.07 -2.10 -18.44
C LEU A 140 -5.92 -1.80 -19.93
N ASP A 141 -6.54 -2.61 -20.79
CA ASP A 141 -6.52 -2.40 -22.25
C ASP A 141 -7.15 -1.05 -22.63
N GLN A 142 -8.28 -0.70 -21.99
CA GLN A 142 -8.93 0.61 -22.19
C GLN A 142 -8.09 1.78 -21.66
N ALA A 143 -7.47 1.63 -20.49
CA ALA A 143 -6.71 2.70 -19.84
C ALA A 143 -5.35 2.96 -20.51
N ALA A 144 -4.78 1.94 -21.15
CA ALA A 144 -3.44 1.98 -21.75
C ALA A 144 -3.43 1.46 -23.19
N PRO A 145 -4.21 2.05 -24.14
CA PRO A 145 -4.37 1.50 -25.48
C PRO A 145 -3.07 1.49 -26.30
N HIS A 146 -2.14 2.39 -26.00
CA HIS A 146 -0.84 2.51 -26.69
C HIS A 146 0.28 1.66 -26.06
N MET A 147 -0.02 0.95 -24.97
CA MET A 147 0.94 0.10 -24.28
C MET A 147 1.01 -1.27 -24.95
N SER A 148 2.21 -1.81 -25.13
CA SER A 148 2.40 -3.17 -25.65
C SER A 148 1.76 -4.20 -24.72
N ALA A 149 1.31 -5.33 -25.29
CA ALA A 149 0.73 -6.42 -24.51
C ALA A 149 1.70 -6.93 -23.43
N GLU A 150 2.98 -7.06 -23.78
CA GLU A 150 4.04 -7.46 -22.84
C GLU A 150 4.14 -6.51 -21.62
N LEU A 151 4.08 -5.20 -21.84
CA LEU A 151 4.17 -4.23 -20.76
C LEU A 151 2.88 -4.20 -19.93
N LYS A 152 1.71 -4.42 -20.55
CA LYS A 152 0.43 -4.57 -19.84
C LYS A 152 0.45 -5.80 -18.93
N GLU A 153 0.99 -6.92 -19.41
CA GLU A 153 1.16 -8.14 -18.63
C GLU A 153 2.04 -7.91 -17.40
N LYS A 154 3.13 -7.16 -17.53
CA LYS A 154 4.00 -6.78 -16.40
C LYS A 154 3.31 -5.83 -15.42
N MET A 155 2.40 -4.98 -15.90
CA MET A 155 1.67 -4.00 -15.08
C MET A 155 0.42 -4.58 -14.40
N SER A 156 -0.02 -5.77 -14.80
CA SER A 156 -1.19 -6.45 -14.26
C SER A 156 -0.90 -7.27 -12.99
N SER A 157 0.28 -7.14 -12.38
CA SER A 157 0.58 -7.71 -11.06
C SER A 157 0.41 -6.70 -9.93
N ILE A 158 0.17 -7.22 -8.71
CA ILE A 158 0.11 -6.41 -7.48
C ILE A 158 1.46 -5.74 -7.24
N PHE A 159 2.54 -6.53 -7.28
CA PHE A 159 3.89 -6.02 -7.35
C PHE A 159 4.33 -5.90 -8.81
N VAL A 160 4.37 -4.69 -9.34
CA VAL A 160 4.76 -4.42 -10.73
C VAL A 160 6.29 -4.48 -10.89
N ARG A 161 6.76 -5.30 -11.83
CA ARG A 161 8.18 -5.47 -12.14
C ARG A 161 8.46 -5.22 -13.63
N VAL A 162 9.24 -4.18 -13.92
CA VAL A 162 9.68 -3.79 -15.27
C VAL A 162 11.18 -3.43 -15.21
N PRO A 163 12.09 -4.43 -15.19
CA PRO A 163 13.52 -4.22 -14.96
C PRO A 163 14.16 -3.28 -15.99
N GLU A 164 13.83 -3.44 -17.28
CA GLU A 164 14.29 -2.57 -18.37
C GLU A 164 13.85 -1.10 -18.25
N LYS A 165 12.96 -0.75 -17.32
CA LYS A 165 12.59 0.65 -17.01
C LYS A 165 13.04 1.09 -15.62
N HIS A 166 13.84 0.28 -14.91
CA HIS A 166 14.20 0.48 -13.50
C HIS A 166 12.98 0.72 -12.59
N PHE A 167 11.83 0.16 -12.98
CA PHE A 167 10.56 0.30 -12.27
C PHE A 167 10.22 -1.06 -11.66
N GLY A 168 10.22 -1.17 -10.34
CA GLY A 168 10.27 -2.47 -9.65
C GLY A 168 11.71 -2.86 -9.25
N THR A 169 12.16 -4.09 -9.50
CA THR A 169 13.42 -4.66 -8.93
C THR A 169 14.70 -4.26 -9.69
N SER A 170 15.84 -4.47 -9.03
CA SER A 170 17.19 -4.55 -9.59
C SER A 170 17.46 -5.83 -10.40
N PHE A 171 18.63 -5.90 -11.05
CA PHE A 171 19.13 -7.01 -11.88
C PHE A 171 19.52 -8.27 -11.10
N ALA A 172 19.55 -8.22 -9.76
CA ALA A 172 19.85 -9.38 -8.94
C ALA A 172 18.74 -10.43 -9.08
N GLU A 173 19.14 -11.65 -9.45
CA GLU A 173 18.29 -12.82 -9.42
C GLU A 173 17.94 -13.15 -7.96
N GLU A 174 16.72 -13.67 -7.76
CA GLU A 174 16.15 -14.16 -6.51
C GLU A 174 15.38 -13.15 -5.63
N ASP A 175 14.06 -13.38 -5.65
CA ASP A 175 13.01 -13.07 -4.66
C ASP A 175 13.24 -11.99 -3.59
N ASN A 176 12.58 -10.82 -3.78
CA ASN A 176 11.77 -10.09 -2.77
C ASN A 176 11.77 -8.54 -2.85
N LEU A 177 12.06 -7.91 -3.97
CA LEU A 177 12.61 -6.55 -3.86
C LEU A 177 11.61 -5.43 -4.22
N LEU A 178 10.63 -5.21 -3.34
CA LEU A 178 9.74 -4.04 -3.30
C LEU A 178 10.44 -2.85 -2.62
N ARG A 179 10.21 -1.63 -3.10
CA ARG A 179 10.86 -0.42 -2.53
C ARG A 179 10.42 -0.16 -1.09
N THR A 180 9.11 -0.21 -0.84
CA THR A 180 8.53 -0.05 0.50
C THR A 180 7.25 -0.88 0.63
N GLN A 181 7.11 -1.61 1.73
CA GLN A 181 5.82 -2.15 2.20
C GLN A 181 5.44 -1.53 3.52
N THR A 182 4.16 -1.22 3.69
CA THR A 182 3.62 -0.66 4.92
C THR A 182 2.47 -1.53 5.42
N LEU A 183 2.52 -1.90 6.69
CA LEU A 183 1.40 -2.48 7.41
C LEU A 183 1.03 -1.59 8.60
N ILE A 184 -0.26 -1.35 8.82
CA ILE A 184 -0.74 -0.66 10.03
C ILE A 184 -1.83 -1.49 10.69
N PHE A 185 -1.65 -1.77 11.98
CA PHE A 185 -2.63 -2.47 12.80
C PHE A 185 -3.14 -1.53 13.89
N VAL A 186 -4.45 -1.54 14.14
CA VAL A 186 -5.04 -0.83 15.28
C VAL A 186 -5.91 -1.81 16.05
N GLY A 187 -5.52 -2.13 17.28
CA GLY A 187 -6.26 -3.03 18.17
C GLY A 187 -7.45 -2.35 18.87
N LYS A 188 -8.08 -3.08 19.79
CA LYS A 188 -9.21 -2.55 20.58
C LYS A 188 -8.80 -1.37 21.49
N ASP A 189 -7.56 -1.40 21.98
CA ASP A 189 -6.92 -0.42 22.85
C ASP A 189 -6.61 0.93 22.18
N ASN A 190 -6.82 1.03 20.86
CA ASN A 190 -6.46 2.18 20.01
C ASN A 190 -4.94 2.47 19.99
N ILE A 191 -4.12 1.46 20.23
CA ILE A 191 -2.69 1.52 19.90
C ILE A 191 -2.57 1.18 18.41
N ALA A 192 -1.96 2.10 17.66
CA ALA A 192 -1.62 1.86 16.27
C ALA A 192 -0.17 1.40 16.19
N GLU A 193 0.06 0.28 15.51
CA GLU A 193 1.38 -0.23 15.18
C GLU A 193 1.63 -0.03 13.69
N TYR A 194 2.59 0.83 13.37
CA TYR A 194 3.00 1.14 12.01
C TYR A 194 4.30 0.38 11.74
N HIS A 195 4.23 -0.61 10.86
CA HIS A 195 5.37 -1.35 10.34
C HIS A 195 5.72 -0.87 8.92
N GLU A 196 7.00 -0.65 8.67
CA GLU A 196 7.51 -0.34 7.34
C GLU A 196 8.75 -1.16 7.03
N TRP A 197 8.72 -1.89 5.92
CA TRP A 197 9.89 -2.50 5.31
C TRP A 197 10.32 -1.65 4.15
N THR A 198 11.53 -1.09 4.19
CA THR A 198 12.03 -0.18 3.16
C THR A 198 13.52 -0.42 2.91
N MET A 199 13.98 -0.18 1.68
CA MET A 199 15.41 -0.28 1.37
C MET A 199 16.21 0.77 2.12
N ASN A 200 17.36 0.36 2.64
CA ASN A 200 18.35 1.22 3.26
C ASN A 200 19.04 2.10 2.23
N GLU A 201 19.43 3.30 2.69
CA GLU A 201 20.29 4.19 1.95
C GLU A 201 21.77 3.95 2.33
N PRO A 202 22.72 4.07 1.38
CA PRO A 202 22.50 4.26 -0.05
C PRO A 202 21.93 2.99 -0.72
N ILE A 203 21.07 3.17 -1.72
CA ILE A 203 20.47 2.06 -2.44
C ILE A 203 21.49 1.39 -3.38
N GLU A 204 21.96 0.20 -3.01
CA GLU A 204 22.83 -0.65 -3.84
C GLU A 204 21.98 -1.63 -4.67
N ILE A 205 21.91 -1.42 -5.98
CA ILE A 205 21.07 -2.21 -6.92
C ILE A 205 21.43 -3.70 -6.89
N GLU A 206 22.73 -3.99 -6.83
CA GLU A 206 23.28 -5.33 -6.91
C GLU A 206 23.13 -6.11 -5.60
N ASN A 207 23.09 -5.40 -4.46
CA ASN A 207 23.00 -5.99 -3.13
C ASN A 207 22.16 -5.13 -2.17
N PRO A 208 20.85 -5.01 -2.41
CA PRO A 208 20.00 -4.20 -1.55
C PRO A 208 19.84 -4.78 -0.15
N VAL A 209 19.72 -3.88 0.81
CA VAL A 209 19.43 -4.19 2.20
C VAL A 209 18.12 -3.52 2.59
N TRP A 210 17.24 -4.23 3.29
CA TRP A 210 16.01 -3.68 3.85
C TRP A 210 16.14 -3.49 5.34
N ALA A 211 15.55 -2.40 5.84
CA ALA A 211 15.22 -2.25 7.25
C ALA A 211 13.73 -2.48 7.47
N HIS A 212 13.41 -3.19 8.55
CA HIS A 212 12.09 -3.17 9.15
C HIS A 212 12.08 -2.14 10.27
N ASN A 213 11.27 -1.10 10.11
CA ASN A 213 11.01 -0.08 11.12
C ASN A 213 9.61 -0.30 11.69
N MET A 214 9.46 -0.14 13.00
CA MET A 214 8.17 -0.23 13.66
C MET A 214 8.03 0.90 14.68
N LEU A 215 6.90 1.60 14.62
CA LEU A 215 6.50 2.60 15.61
C LEU A 215 5.12 2.23 16.17
N SER A 216 4.98 2.31 17.49
CA SER A 216 3.71 2.15 18.17
C SER A 216 3.27 3.48 18.77
N GLN A 217 1.99 3.81 18.62
CA GLN A 217 1.44 5.08 19.08
C GLN A 217 -0.01 4.94 19.53
N THR A 218 -0.27 5.33 20.77
CA THR A 218 -1.64 5.50 21.27
C THR A 218 -2.33 6.62 20.51
N GLN A 219 -3.48 6.33 19.91
CA GLN A 219 -4.28 7.31 19.19
C GLN A 219 -5.09 8.16 20.19
N ARG A 220 -4.93 9.49 20.14
CA ARG A 220 -5.59 10.41 21.09
C ARG A 220 -6.90 10.96 20.52
N GLY A 221 -7.98 10.81 21.29
CA GLY A 221 -9.31 11.38 21.02
C GLY A 221 -10.37 10.33 20.69
N PRO A 222 -11.67 10.68 20.75
CA PRO A 222 -12.71 9.79 20.23
C PRO A 222 -12.38 9.53 18.75
N VAL A 223 -12.40 8.26 18.34
CA VAL A 223 -12.36 7.89 16.92
C VAL A 223 -13.63 8.47 16.30
N SER A 224 -13.52 9.72 15.84
CA SER A 224 -14.58 10.44 15.18
C SER A 224 -14.67 9.83 13.80
N TRP A 225 -15.63 8.92 13.61
CA TRP A 225 -16.08 8.40 12.32
C TRP A 225 -16.77 9.52 11.50
N ARG A 226 -16.13 10.69 11.37
CA ARG A 226 -16.54 11.69 10.40
C ARG A 226 -16.15 11.10 9.06
N ARG A 227 -17.19 10.74 8.29
CA ARG A 227 -17.17 10.41 6.86
C ARG A 227 -15.83 10.77 6.24
N TRP A 228 -14.97 9.76 6.13
CA TRP A 228 -13.65 9.91 5.57
C TRP A 228 -13.81 10.61 4.22
N ARG A 229 -13.25 11.81 4.05
CA ARG A 229 -13.02 12.37 2.70
C ARG A 229 -11.81 11.65 2.14
N LEU A 230 -12.01 10.40 1.76
CA LEU A 230 -11.06 9.61 1.00
C LEU A 230 -11.02 10.20 -0.40
N TYR A 231 -9.91 10.83 -0.76
CA TYR A 231 -9.65 11.14 -2.16
C TYR A 231 -9.17 9.84 -2.82
N THR A 232 -10.13 9.06 -3.31
CA THR A 232 -10.08 8.01 -4.35
C THR A 232 -9.59 6.58 -4.03
N GLY A 233 -10.30 5.63 -4.67
CA GLY A 233 -9.95 4.23 -4.99
C GLY A 233 -9.66 3.35 -3.79
N PHE A 234 -10.72 2.81 -3.20
CA PHE A 234 -10.65 2.06 -1.97
C PHE A 234 -11.36 0.72 -2.11
N VAL A 235 -10.80 -0.31 -1.48
CA VAL A 235 -11.49 -1.56 -1.18
C VAL A 235 -11.75 -1.56 0.32
N SER A 236 -13.01 -1.29 0.71
CA SER A 236 -13.48 -1.45 2.08
C SER A 236 -13.98 -2.86 2.32
N LEU A 237 -13.75 -3.35 3.52
CA LEU A 237 -14.51 -4.44 4.11
C LEU A 237 -15.20 -3.87 5.34
N GLU A 238 -16.47 -3.51 5.23
CA GLU A 238 -17.34 -3.34 6.38
C GLU A 238 -18.00 -4.70 6.68
N GLY A 239 -18.16 -5.01 7.96
CA GLY A 239 -18.58 -6.33 8.45
C GLY A 239 -19.74 -6.95 7.66
N GLY A 240 -19.47 -8.13 7.07
CA GLY A 240 -20.48 -9.03 6.51
C GLY A 240 -21.10 -8.65 5.16
N GLY A 241 -20.66 -7.57 4.51
CA GLY A 241 -21.23 -7.14 3.22
C GLY A 241 -20.27 -6.31 2.38
N ILE A 242 -20.31 -6.54 1.06
CA ILE A 242 -19.57 -5.73 0.08
C ILE A 242 -20.28 -4.39 -0.04
N GLU A 243 -19.64 -3.32 0.40
CA GLU A 243 -20.05 -1.98 0.01
C GLU A 243 -18.89 -1.26 -0.68
N GLU A 244 -18.99 -1.16 -2.00
CA GLU A 244 -18.23 -0.19 -2.79
C GLU A 244 -18.88 1.18 -2.55
N ARG A 245 -18.39 1.91 -1.55
CA ARG A 245 -18.82 3.29 -1.30
C ARG A 245 -17.83 4.25 -1.96
N TRP A 246 -18.27 4.86 -3.05
CA TRP A 246 -17.56 5.89 -3.83
C TRP A 246 -17.82 7.29 -3.27
#